data_AF-A0A419WRU2-F1
#
_entry.id   AF-A0A419WRU2-F1
#
_cell.length_a   1.000
_cell.length_b   1.000
_cell.length_c   1.000
_cell.angle_alpha   90.00
_cell.angle_beta   90.00
_cell.angle_gamma   90.00
#
_symmetry.space_group_name_H-M   'P 1'
#
loop_
_entity.id
_entity.type
_entity.pdbx_description
1 polymer ?
#
loop_
_entity_poly.entity_id
_entity_poly.type
_entity_poly.pdbx_seq_one_letter_code
_entity_poly.pdbx_strand_id
1 'polypeptide(L)'
;MQLEKSSQRGEWSGSVPTAVDVRVLGLVVATAGLAASVNIPYGGVSFAIVAFVVLAAGGIGVHLLGERQLRRITDGLVERWVEAGGEIESVTRSSDGMRTEWTVHTARGDVVVGGVALAPITKLTIEWQGMDDTMDASDAEENLDRLADGLYTEIFEIGSATQRA
;
A
#
# COMPACT_ATOMS: atom_id res chain seq x y z
N MET A 1 -22.96 -9.82 -36.71
CA MET A 1 -21.95 -10.84 -36.35
C MET A 1 -20.83 -10.13 -35.62
N GLN A 2 -20.52 -10.62 -34.42
CA GLN A 2 -19.53 -10.08 -33.50
C GLN A 2 -18.12 -10.19 -34.09
N LEU A 3 -17.30 -9.15 -33.89
CA LEU A 3 -15.85 -9.29 -33.95
C LEU A 3 -15.36 -9.36 -32.50
N GLU A 4 -15.26 -10.58 -32.00
CA GLU A 4 -14.48 -10.90 -30.81
C GLU A 4 -13.02 -10.55 -31.09
N LYS A 5 -12.55 -9.44 -30.52
CA LYS A 5 -11.11 -9.22 -30.32
C LYS A 5 -10.80 -9.50 -28.86
N SER A 6 -10.27 -10.69 -28.66
CA SER A 6 -9.53 -11.12 -27.50
C SER A 6 -8.42 -10.12 -27.16
N SER A 7 -8.68 -9.19 -26.25
CA SER A 7 -7.61 -8.53 -25.48
C SER A 7 -7.19 -9.49 -24.38
N GLN A 8 -6.22 -10.32 -24.78
CA GLN A 8 -5.41 -11.17 -23.93
C GLN A 8 -4.91 -10.35 -22.73
N ARG A 9 -5.54 -10.52 -21.57
CA ARG A 9 -4.98 -10.10 -20.28
C ARG A 9 -3.64 -10.81 -20.18
N GLY A 10 -2.55 -10.06 -20.22
CA GLY A 10 -1.21 -10.58 -20.03
C GLY A 10 -1.16 -11.30 -18.69
N GLU A 11 -1.18 -12.62 -18.76
CA GLU A 11 -0.87 -13.50 -17.64
C GLU A 11 0.61 -13.28 -17.34
N TRP A 12 0.87 -12.35 -16.42
CA TRP A 12 2.21 -12.13 -15.91
C TRP A 12 2.57 -13.32 -15.01
N SER A 13 3.18 -14.33 -15.63
CA SER A 13 3.90 -15.42 -14.98
C SER A 13 5.28 -14.91 -14.54
N GLY A 14 5.27 -14.08 -13.51
CA GLY A 14 6.47 -13.64 -12.81
C GLY A 14 6.10 -13.61 -11.35
N SER A 15 6.75 -14.44 -10.54
CA SER A 15 6.61 -14.38 -9.09
C SER A 15 7.19 -13.06 -8.60
N VAL A 16 6.39 -11.98 -8.65
CA VAL A 16 6.58 -10.83 -7.77
C VAL A 16 6.58 -11.44 -6.37
N PRO A 17 7.64 -11.28 -5.56
CA PRO A 17 7.65 -11.79 -4.20
C PRO A 17 6.53 -11.07 -3.47
N THR A 18 5.36 -11.69 -3.44
CA THR A 18 4.20 -11.20 -2.74
C THR A 18 4.64 -11.10 -1.29
N ALA A 19 4.37 -9.97 -0.63
CA ALA A 19 4.70 -9.74 0.79
C ALA A 19 4.16 -10.82 1.74
N VAL A 20 3.32 -11.72 1.22
CA VAL A 20 2.92 -13.02 1.77
C VAL A 20 4.14 -13.86 2.18
N ASP A 21 5.26 -13.79 1.47
CA ASP A 21 6.37 -14.73 1.69
C ASP A 21 7.09 -14.46 3.01
N VAL A 22 7.51 -13.23 3.31
CA VAL A 22 8.36 -12.95 4.50
C VAL A 22 7.60 -13.09 5.83
N ARG A 23 6.32 -12.71 5.89
CA ARG A 23 5.52 -12.81 7.12
C ARG A 23 5.08 -14.24 7.41
N VAL A 24 4.73 -15.01 6.38
CA VAL A 24 4.47 -16.45 6.52
C VAL A 24 5.76 -17.17 6.88
N LEU A 25 6.90 -16.82 6.25
CA LEU A 25 8.21 -17.35 6.65
C LEU A 25 8.53 -17.04 8.10
N GLY A 26 8.32 -15.79 8.54
CA GLY A 26 8.56 -15.36 9.92
C GLY A 26 7.67 -16.09 10.92
N LEU A 27 6.38 -16.24 10.63
CA LEU A 27 5.45 -17.01 11.47
C LEU A 27 5.83 -18.49 11.50
N VAL A 28 6.18 -19.09 10.36
CA VAL A 28 6.60 -20.48 10.26
C VAL A 28 7.91 -20.70 11.02
N VAL A 29 8.90 -19.81 10.87
CA VAL A 29 10.17 -19.87 11.60
C VAL A 29 9.96 -19.65 13.10
N ALA A 30 9.13 -18.69 13.50
CA ALA A 30 8.81 -18.45 14.91
C ALA A 30 8.06 -19.63 15.52
N THR A 31 7.09 -20.21 14.81
CA THR A 31 6.32 -21.37 15.26
C THR A 31 7.18 -22.63 15.30
N ALA A 32 8.04 -22.84 14.30
CA ALA A 32 8.99 -23.95 14.27
C ALA A 32 10.07 -23.81 15.35
N GLY A 33 10.58 -22.60 15.61
CA GLY A 33 11.51 -22.30 16.69
C GLY A 33 10.87 -22.48 18.07
N LEU A 34 9.62 -22.02 18.24
CA LEU A 34 8.84 -22.26 19.45
C LEU A 34 8.61 -23.76 19.64
N ALA A 35 8.15 -24.48 18.61
CA ALA A 35 7.96 -25.94 18.62
C ALA A 35 9.25 -26.69 18.99
N ALA A 36 10.39 -26.28 18.44
CA ALA A 36 11.71 -26.82 18.80
C ALA A 36 12.13 -26.50 20.24
N SER A 37 11.68 -25.36 20.79
CA SER A 37 11.95 -24.95 22.18
C SER A 37 11.07 -25.64 23.23
N VAL A 38 9.94 -26.27 22.83
CA VAL A 38 8.99 -26.94 23.76
C VAL A 38 9.49 -28.30 24.27
N ASN A 39 10.77 -28.64 24.10
CA ASN A 39 11.36 -29.82 24.75
C ASN A 39 11.54 -29.65 26.29
N ILE A 40 10.74 -28.80 26.93
CA ILE A 40 10.78 -28.52 28.37
C ILE A 40 9.49 -29.06 29.00
N PRO A 41 9.57 -30.05 29.91
CA PRO A 41 8.40 -30.60 30.57
C PRO A 41 7.77 -29.52 31.47
N TYR A 42 6.48 -29.25 31.24
CA TYR A 42 5.62 -28.32 31.99
C TYR A 42 6.00 -26.83 31.91
N GLY A 43 5.60 -26.17 30.82
CA GLY A 43 5.63 -24.69 30.73
C GLY A 43 5.68 -24.12 29.30
N GLY A 44 6.07 -24.92 28.31
CA GLY A 44 6.28 -24.43 26.95
C GLY A 44 5.01 -23.95 26.23
N VAL A 45 3.84 -24.53 26.53
CA VAL A 45 2.56 -24.08 25.94
C VAL A 45 2.21 -22.67 26.40
N SER A 46 2.34 -22.37 27.69
CA SER A 46 2.06 -21.04 28.23
C SER A 46 3.04 -20.00 27.67
N PHE A 47 4.32 -20.35 27.54
CA PHE A 47 5.32 -19.48 26.92
C PHE A 47 5.03 -19.22 25.43
N ALA A 48 4.64 -20.26 24.67
CA ALA A 48 4.27 -20.13 23.27
C ALA A 48 3.04 -19.23 23.08
N ILE A 49 2.03 -19.33 23.96
CA ILE A 49 0.87 -18.44 23.94
C ILE A 49 1.29 -16.99 24.19
N VAL A 50 2.13 -16.74 25.20
CA VAL A 50 2.62 -15.37 25.49
C VAL A 50 3.42 -14.82 24.30
N ALA A 51 4.33 -15.61 23.73
CA ALA A 51 5.08 -15.21 22.55
C ALA A 51 4.17 -14.90 21.35
N PHE A 52 3.17 -15.73 21.09
CA PHE A 52 2.18 -15.51 20.05
C PHE A 52 1.40 -14.21 20.28
N VAL A 53 0.93 -13.96 21.50
CA VAL A 53 0.20 -12.73 21.84
C VAL A 53 1.08 -11.50 21.66
N VAL A 54 2.36 -11.56 22.06
CA VAL A 54 3.31 -10.45 21.88
C VAL A 54 3.56 -10.20 20.39
N LEU A 55 3.78 -11.24 19.59
CA LEU A 55 4.00 -11.12 18.16
C LEU A 55 2.76 -10.61 17.43
N ALA A 56 1.58 -11.11 17.79
CA ALA A 56 0.31 -10.67 17.23
C ALA A 56 0.01 -9.21 17.57
N ALA A 57 0.15 -8.82 18.84
CA ALA A 57 -0.06 -7.45 19.29
C ALA A 57 0.96 -6.48 18.66
N GLY A 58 2.23 -6.88 18.59
CA GLY A 58 3.28 -6.14 17.90
C GLY A 58 2.95 -5.94 16.41
N GLY A 59 2.54 -7.02 15.72
CA GLY A 59 2.13 -6.98 14.32
C GLY A 59 0.94 -6.04 14.07
N ILE A 60 -0.08 -6.05 14.95
CA ILE A 60 -1.22 -5.13 14.87
C ILE A 60 -0.77 -3.69 15.07
N GLY A 61 0.02 -3.40 16.12
CA GLY A 61 0.48 -2.05 16.41
C GLY A 61 1.27 -1.46 15.25
N VAL A 62 2.20 -2.24 14.71
CA VAL A 62 3.04 -1.88 13.58
C VAL A 62 2.23 -1.67 12.29
N HIS A 63 1.17 -2.47 12.06
CA HIS A 63 0.24 -2.26 10.95
C HIS A 63 -0.52 -0.93 11.04
N LEU A 64 -1.02 -0.59 12.24
CA LEU A 64 -1.73 0.67 12.48
C LEU A 64 -0.83 1.90 12.27
N LEU A 65 0.47 1.80 12.57
CA LEU A 65 1.42 2.87 12.28
C LEU A 65 1.56 3.11 10.78
N GLY A 66 1.68 2.04 9.99
CA GLY A 66 1.75 2.14 8.53
C GLY A 66 0.50 2.79 7.94
N GLU A 67 -0.69 2.37 8.39
CA GLU A 67 -1.95 2.97 7.93
C GLU A 67 -2.03 4.47 8.22
N ARG A 68 -1.60 4.88 9.42
CA ARG A 68 -1.57 6.30 9.80
C ARG A 68 -0.59 7.11 8.95
N GLN A 69 0.56 6.52 8.62
CA GLN A 69 1.56 7.14 7.75
C GLN A 69 0.99 7.34 6.34
N LEU A 70 0.42 6.30 5.74
CA LEU A 70 -0.20 6.38 4.41
C LEU A 70 -1.30 7.43 4.37
N ARG A 71 -2.18 7.41 5.37
CA ARG A 71 -3.25 8.39 5.48
C ARG A 71 -2.73 9.82 5.55
N ARG A 72 -1.67 10.07 6.32
CA ARG A 72 -1.05 11.41 6.42
C ARG A 72 -0.49 11.87 5.09
N ILE A 73 0.19 11.00 4.35
CA ILE A 73 0.71 11.29 3.02
C ILE A 73 -0.46 11.63 2.08
N THR A 74 -1.48 10.76 2.02
CA THR A 74 -2.65 10.97 1.16
C THR A 74 -3.38 12.27 1.49
N ASP A 75 -3.67 12.53 2.78
CA ASP A 75 -4.34 13.74 3.23
C ASP A 75 -3.53 14.98 2.83
N GLY A 76 -2.20 14.94 2.96
CA GLY A 76 -1.33 16.03 2.54
C GLY A 76 -1.24 16.24 1.03
N LEU A 77 -1.26 15.17 0.22
CA LEU A 77 -1.33 15.29 -1.24
C LEU A 77 -2.65 15.95 -1.65
N VAL A 78 -3.75 15.46 -1.10
CA VAL A 78 -5.12 15.96 -1.34
C VAL A 78 -5.24 17.44 -0.97
N GLU A 79 -4.73 17.85 0.19
CA GLU A 79 -4.74 19.24 0.65
C GLU A 79 -4.05 20.17 -0.36
N ARG A 80 -2.83 19.82 -0.79
CA ARG A 80 -2.05 20.61 -1.75
C ARG A 80 -2.69 20.66 -3.13
N TRP A 81 -3.27 19.55 -3.59
CA TRP A 81 -3.98 19.53 -4.87
C TRP A 81 -5.21 20.44 -4.83
N VAL A 82 -5.96 20.45 -3.73
CA VAL A 82 -7.09 21.38 -3.57
C VAL A 82 -6.62 22.83 -3.53
N GLU A 83 -5.53 23.14 -2.81
CA GLU A 83 -4.93 24.48 -2.79
C GLU A 83 -4.46 24.95 -4.18
N ALA A 84 -3.94 24.03 -5.00
CA ALA A 84 -3.54 24.31 -6.38
C ALA A 84 -4.72 24.45 -7.36
N GLY A 85 -5.96 24.17 -6.92
CA GLY A 85 -7.18 24.26 -7.73
C GLY A 85 -7.67 22.93 -8.31
N GLY A 86 -7.18 21.80 -7.81
CA GLY A 86 -7.65 20.46 -8.16
C GLY A 86 -9.03 20.15 -7.59
N GLU A 87 -9.92 19.62 -8.42
CA GLU A 87 -11.24 19.17 -8.00
C GLU A 87 -11.19 17.71 -7.53
N ILE A 88 -11.48 17.49 -6.25
CA ILE A 88 -11.56 16.17 -5.62
C ILE A 88 -13.00 15.91 -5.22
N GLU A 89 -13.55 14.80 -5.69
CA GLU A 89 -14.95 14.43 -5.45
C GLU A 89 -15.08 13.73 -4.10
N SER A 90 -14.21 12.75 -3.84
CA SER A 90 -14.17 12.01 -2.58
C SER A 90 -12.87 11.24 -2.45
N VAL A 91 -12.56 10.79 -1.24
CA VAL A 91 -11.44 9.88 -0.98
C VAL A 91 -12.02 8.63 -0.31
N THR A 92 -11.84 7.46 -0.94
CA THR A 92 -12.28 6.18 -0.40
C THR A 92 -11.08 5.35 0.04
N ARG A 93 -11.29 4.57 1.10
CA ARG A 93 -10.29 3.61 1.56
C ARG A 93 -10.67 2.23 1.05
N SER A 94 -9.71 1.54 0.46
CA SER A 94 -9.79 0.11 0.19
C SER A 94 -8.76 -0.65 1.04
N SER A 95 -9.10 -1.87 1.40
CA SER A 95 -8.15 -2.81 1.99
C SER A 95 -8.36 -4.16 1.33
N ASP A 96 -7.45 -4.54 0.45
CA ASP A 96 -7.43 -5.88 -0.14
C ASP A 96 -6.28 -6.68 0.47
N GLY A 97 -6.64 -7.66 1.30
CA GLY A 97 -5.70 -8.46 2.08
C GLY A 97 -4.74 -7.61 2.92
N MET A 98 -3.51 -7.50 2.46
CA MET A 98 -2.40 -6.83 3.17
C MET A 98 -2.07 -5.44 2.61
N ARG A 99 -2.73 -5.03 1.53
CA ARG A 99 -2.53 -3.74 0.87
C ARG A 99 -3.61 -2.78 1.37
N THR A 100 -3.16 -1.67 1.95
CA THR A 100 -4.05 -0.55 2.26
C THR A 100 -3.88 0.46 1.14
N GLU A 101 -5.00 0.91 0.58
CA GLU A 101 -5.01 1.91 -0.48
C GLU A 101 -6.02 2.98 -0.16
N TRP A 102 -5.70 4.19 -0.58
CA TRP A 102 -6.61 5.32 -0.61
C TRP A 102 -6.81 5.72 -2.05
N THR A 103 -8.05 5.62 -2.51
CA THR A 103 -8.44 6.05 -3.84
C THR A 103 -8.98 7.47 -3.74
N VAL A 104 -8.28 8.41 -4.37
CA VAL A 104 -8.71 9.80 -4.53
C VAL A 104 -9.50 9.88 -5.83
N HIS A 105 -10.80 10.10 -5.71
CA HIS A 105 -11.70 10.27 -6.86
C HIS A 105 -11.63 11.71 -7.34
N THR A 106 -11.26 11.87 -8.61
CA THR A 106 -11.21 13.17 -9.28
C THR A 106 -12.07 13.11 -10.53
N ALA A 107 -12.51 14.28 -11.01
CA ALA A 107 -13.27 14.37 -12.27
C ALA A 107 -12.49 13.85 -13.50
N ARG A 108 -11.17 13.64 -13.37
CA ARG A 108 -10.26 13.17 -14.43
C ARG A 108 -9.87 11.69 -14.31
N GLY A 109 -10.37 11.01 -13.28
CA GLY A 109 -10.07 9.61 -12.99
C GLY A 109 -9.58 9.39 -11.57
N ASP A 110 -9.47 8.12 -11.21
CA ASP A 110 -9.09 7.70 -9.87
C ASP A 110 -7.57 7.68 -9.74
N VAL A 111 -7.07 8.25 -8.63
CA VAL A 111 -5.67 8.17 -8.22
C VAL A 111 -5.60 7.24 -7.03
N VAL A 112 -4.90 6.12 -7.16
CA VAL A 112 -4.77 5.12 -6.09
C VAL A 112 -3.44 5.32 -5.40
N VAL A 113 -3.49 5.70 -4.13
CA VAL A 113 -2.32 5.85 -3.26
C VAL A 113 -2.24 4.62 -2.35
N GLY A 114 -1.40 3.68 -2.73
CA GLY A 114 -1.15 2.42 -2.03
C GLY A 114 0.15 2.44 -1.22
N GLY A 115 0.22 1.59 -0.21
CA GLY A 115 1.46 1.32 0.51
C GLY A 115 1.74 -0.17 0.59
N VAL A 116 2.98 -0.58 0.31
CA VAL A 116 3.42 -1.93 0.65
C VAL A 116 3.61 -1.99 2.16
N ALA A 117 2.72 -2.73 2.82
CA ALA A 117 2.75 -2.93 4.26
C ALA A 117 3.91 -3.87 4.68
N LEU A 118 5.16 -3.49 4.41
CA LEU A 118 6.20 -3.66 5.40
C LEU A 118 6.05 -2.48 6.35
N ALA A 119 6.35 -2.63 7.63
CA ALA A 119 5.94 -1.64 8.60
C ALA A 119 7.16 -1.18 9.42
N PRO A 120 7.49 0.13 9.41
CA PRO A 120 6.78 1.24 8.72
C PRO A 120 6.71 1.05 7.20
N ILE A 121 5.71 1.67 6.54
CA ILE A 121 5.53 1.53 5.08
C ILE A 121 6.85 1.92 4.46
N THR A 122 7.50 0.95 3.82
CA THR A 122 8.79 1.19 3.21
C THR A 122 8.60 1.89 1.88
N LYS A 123 7.52 1.55 1.16
CA LYS A 123 7.25 2.04 -0.19
C LYS A 123 5.84 2.58 -0.34
N LEU A 124 5.76 3.78 -0.90
CA LEU A 124 4.55 4.40 -1.41
C LEU A 124 4.41 4.04 -2.90
N THR A 125 3.21 3.66 -3.31
CA THR A 125 2.86 3.34 -4.69
C THR A 125 1.71 4.26 -5.09
N ILE A 126 1.85 4.98 -6.19
CA ILE A 126 0.84 5.89 -6.72
C ILE A 126 0.49 5.41 -8.11
N GLU A 127 -0.76 5.02 -8.31
CA GLU A 127 -1.28 4.55 -9.58
C GLU A 127 -2.31 5.54 -10.14
N TRP A 128 -2.12 5.93 -11.40
CA TRP A 128 -3.06 6.77 -12.13
C TRP A 128 -3.07 6.40 -13.62
N GLN A 129 -4.26 6.11 -14.17
CA GLN A 129 -4.46 5.71 -15.58
C GLN A 129 -3.53 4.58 -16.07
N GLY A 130 -3.15 3.66 -15.18
CA GLY A 130 -2.24 2.55 -15.49
C GLY A 130 -0.75 2.90 -15.50
N MET A 131 -0.39 4.13 -15.11
CA MET A 131 0.97 4.48 -14.71
C MET A 131 1.10 4.22 -13.21
N ASP A 132 2.12 3.44 -12.84
CA ASP A 132 2.48 3.14 -11.45
C ASP A 132 3.85 3.79 -11.19
N ASP A 133 3.88 4.70 -10.21
CA ASP A 133 5.11 5.22 -9.63
C ASP A 133 5.29 4.71 -8.20
N THR A 134 6.49 4.23 -7.88
CA THR A 134 6.79 3.65 -6.58
C THR A 134 8.06 4.28 -6.01
N MET A 135 7.98 4.79 -4.79
CA MET A 135 9.07 5.46 -4.08
C MET A 135 9.13 5.07 -2.61
N ASP A 136 10.21 5.42 -1.92
CA ASP A 136 10.29 5.21 -0.48
C ASP A 136 9.30 6.15 0.25
N ALA A 137 8.58 5.61 1.23
CA ALA A 137 7.54 6.40 1.90
C ALA A 137 8.12 7.54 2.74
N SER A 138 9.32 7.36 3.30
CA SER A 138 10.06 8.42 3.99
C SER A 138 10.41 9.56 3.04
N ASP A 139 10.86 9.23 1.83
CA ASP A 139 11.21 10.22 0.81
C ASP A 139 9.96 11.01 0.37
N ALA A 140 8.81 10.32 0.25
CA ALA A 140 7.53 10.94 -0.03
C ALA A 140 7.06 11.88 1.09
N GLU A 141 7.26 11.53 2.36
CA GLU A 141 6.97 12.42 3.49
C GLU A 141 7.89 13.64 3.52
N GLU A 142 9.19 13.45 3.29
CA GLU A 142 10.18 14.53 3.28
C GLU A 142 9.99 15.50 2.11
N ASN A 143 9.49 15.01 0.97
CA ASN A 143 9.38 15.77 -0.27
C ASN A 143 7.93 15.94 -0.73
N LEU A 144 6.98 15.89 0.21
CA LEU A 144 5.54 15.89 -0.05
C LEU A 144 5.07 17.06 -0.91
N ASP A 145 5.65 18.25 -0.73
CA ASP A 145 5.33 19.45 -1.52
C ASP A 145 5.71 19.26 -3.01
N ARG A 146 6.93 18.76 -3.26
CA ARG A 146 7.43 18.53 -4.62
C ARG A 146 6.69 17.38 -5.29
N LEU A 147 6.39 16.33 -4.52
CA LEU A 147 5.60 15.20 -4.99
C LEU A 147 4.20 15.64 -5.41
N ALA A 148 3.53 16.44 -4.57
CA ALA A 148 2.21 16.96 -4.87
C ALA A 148 2.21 17.82 -6.13
N ASP A 149 3.20 18.71 -6.29
CA ASP A 149 3.35 19.59 -7.46
C ASP A 149 3.57 18.81 -8.77
N GLY A 150 4.46 17.81 -8.74
CA GLY A 150 4.72 16.95 -9.89
C GLY A 150 3.48 16.16 -10.31
N LEU A 151 2.82 15.51 -9.34
CA LEU A 151 1.59 14.75 -9.59
C LEU A 151 0.44 15.65 -10.02
N TYR A 152 0.34 16.86 -9.47
CA TYR A 152 -0.67 17.83 -9.87
C TYR A 152 -0.53 18.19 -11.35
N THR A 153 0.70 18.51 -11.75
CA THR A 153 1.02 18.84 -13.14
C THR A 153 0.66 17.68 -14.07
N GLU A 154 1.00 16.45 -13.70
CA GLU A 154 0.73 15.27 -14.51
C GLU A 154 -0.78 14.97 -14.62
N ILE A 155 -1.48 14.93 -13.49
CA ILE A 155 -2.87 14.49 -13.38
C ILE A 155 -3.85 15.58 -13.84
N PHE A 156 -3.63 16.82 -13.43
CA PHE A 156 -4.59 17.91 -13.60
C PHE A 156 -4.27 18.81 -14.80
N GLU A 157 -2.98 18.99 -15.14
CA GLU A 157 -2.57 19.84 -16.27
C GLU A 157 -2.34 19.03 -17.56
N ILE A 158 -1.44 18.04 -17.55
CA ILE A 158 -1.06 17.26 -18.73
C ILE A 158 -2.17 16.30 -19.15
N GLY A 159 -2.78 15.57 -18.20
CA GLY A 159 -3.93 14.71 -18.47
C GLY A 159 -5.10 15.46 -19.15
N SER A 160 -5.26 16.74 -18.83
CA SER A 160 -6.30 17.58 -19.45
C SER A 160 -6.04 17.93 -20.92
N ALA A 161 -4.77 17.95 -21.35
CA ALA A 161 -4.39 18.24 -22.73
C ALA A 161 -4.65 17.04 -23.65
N THR A 162 -4.39 15.82 -23.16
CA THR A 162 -4.59 14.59 -23.94
C THR A 162 -6.08 14.25 -24.12
N GLN A 163 -6.94 14.60 -23.15
CA GLN A 163 -8.37 14.27 -23.20
C GLN A 163 -9.22 15.26 -24.03
N ARG A 164 -8.66 16.42 -24.40
CA ARG A 164 -9.30 17.41 -25.29
C ARG A 164 -8.88 17.29 -26.77
N ALA A 165 -7.91 16.43 -27.09
CA ALA A 165 -7.47 16.14 -28.46
C ALA A 165 -8.26 14.98 -29.06
#